data_AF-A0A937VE07-F1
#
_entry.id   AF-A0A937VE07-F1
#
_cell.length_a   1.000
_cell.length_b   1.000
_cell.length_c   1.000
_cell.angle_alpha   90.00
_cell.angle_beta   90.00
_cell.angle_gamma   90.00
#
_symmetry.space_group_name_H-M   'P 1'
#
loop_
_entity.id
_entity.type
_entity.pdbx_description
1 polymer ?
#
loop_
_entity_poly.entity_id
_entity_poly.type
_entity_poly.pdbx_seq_one_letter_code
_entity_poly.pdbx_strand_id
1 'polypeptide(L)'
;MPSSRLPEFYKLPPAARVARVQEFASLTDDEAATLRRADALTLAQADKMIENVVGVYGLPLGIATNFLINGRDYLVPMAIEEPSVVAAASHAARLLRNDGGITAIATEPLMIGQVQLLGIADPHGAAVALLAAKAEVLALANQQDPLLVSVGGGAKDVEVRVLEHNAVGPMVIVHLIVDVRDAMGANAVNTMAEAVAPRLAEIAGGEFRLRIISNLADKRLVRARGVVPREALATET
;
A
#
# COMPACT_ATOMS: atom_id res chain seq x y z
N MET A 1 -10.32 15.69 -20.55
CA MET A 1 -9.31 15.45 -19.50
C MET A 1 -7.94 15.81 -20.06
N PRO A 2 -7.02 16.35 -19.25
CA PRO A 2 -5.67 16.68 -19.71
C PRO A 2 -4.91 15.41 -20.11
N SER A 3 -4.01 15.52 -21.09
CA SER A 3 -3.20 14.39 -21.55
C SER A 3 -1.86 14.33 -20.80
N SER A 4 -1.43 13.13 -20.42
CA SER A 4 -0.11 12.89 -19.81
C SER A 4 1.00 12.85 -20.87
N ARG A 5 0.67 12.97 -22.17
CA ARG A 5 1.64 13.10 -23.25
C ARG A 5 2.20 14.52 -23.25
N LEU A 6 3.42 14.66 -22.75
CA LEU A 6 4.16 15.93 -22.70
C LEU A 6 5.40 15.83 -23.60
N PRO A 7 5.29 16.19 -24.90
CA PRO A 7 6.42 16.16 -25.83
C PRO A 7 7.58 17.02 -25.31
N GLU A 8 8.79 16.51 -25.44
CA GLU A 8 10.03 17.23 -25.09
C GLU A 8 10.09 17.76 -23.65
N PHE A 9 9.29 17.21 -22.73
CA PHE A 9 9.24 17.62 -21.32
C PHE A 9 10.63 17.60 -20.64
N TYR A 10 11.45 16.61 -20.98
CA TYR A 10 12.82 16.48 -20.47
C TYR A 10 13.75 17.60 -20.96
N LYS A 11 13.45 18.28 -22.07
CA LYS A 11 14.23 19.43 -22.58
C LYS A 11 13.87 20.74 -21.89
N LEU A 12 12.69 20.81 -21.24
CA LEU A 12 12.23 22.03 -20.56
C LEU A 12 13.06 22.31 -19.31
N PRO A 13 13.29 23.58 -18.94
CA PRO A 13 13.84 23.91 -17.64
C PRO A 13 12.87 23.52 -16.50
N PRO A 14 13.35 23.24 -15.27
CA PRO A 14 12.49 22.80 -14.16
C PRO A 14 11.26 23.65 -13.89
N ALA A 15 11.36 24.99 -13.96
CA ALA A 15 10.22 25.88 -13.75
C ALA A 15 9.11 25.69 -14.81
N ALA A 16 9.49 25.50 -16.08
CA ALA A 16 8.53 25.23 -17.15
C ALA A 16 7.91 23.82 -17.02
N ARG A 17 8.67 22.84 -16.49
CA ARG A 17 8.12 21.52 -16.16
C ARG A 17 7.03 21.62 -15.08
N VAL A 18 7.29 22.38 -14.00
CA VAL A 18 6.31 22.62 -12.94
C VAL A 18 5.04 23.26 -13.48
N ALA A 19 5.15 24.25 -14.37
CA ALA A 19 3.98 24.87 -15.00
C ALA A 19 3.10 23.86 -15.77
N ARG A 20 3.72 22.90 -16.49
CA ARG A 20 2.98 21.82 -17.17
C ARG A 20 2.30 20.86 -16.19
N VAL A 21 2.93 20.57 -15.04
CA VAL A 21 2.32 19.74 -13.99
C VAL A 21 1.15 20.48 -13.33
N GLN A 22 1.33 21.77 -13.03
CA GLN A 22 0.29 22.62 -12.46
C GLN A 22 -0.95 22.65 -13.35
N GLU A 23 -0.78 22.88 -14.65
CA GLU A 23 -1.87 22.84 -15.63
C GLU A 23 -2.55 21.47 -15.67
N PHE A 24 -1.77 20.38 -15.75
CA PHE A 24 -2.31 19.03 -15.81
C PHE A 24 -3.11 18.64 -14.56
N ALA A 25 -2.57 18.91 -13.37
CA ALA A 25 -3.17 18.50 -12.10
C ALA A 25 -4.09 19.57 -11.50
N SER A 26 -4.28 20.71 -12.18
CA SER A 26 -5.05 21.86 -11.68
C SER A 26 -4.58 22.32 -10.30
N LEU A 27 -3.26 22.34 -10.09
CA LEU A 27 -2.68 22.78 -8.82
C LEU A 27 -2.85 24.29 -8.66
N THR A 28 -3.08 24.70 -7.42
CA THR A 28 -2.97 26.11 -7.01
C THR A 28 -1.52 26.60 -7.15
N ASP A 29 -1.33 27.92 -7.19
CA ASP A 29 0.02 28.51 -7.25
C ASP A 29 0.87 28.12 -6.03
N ASP A 30 0.26 27.98 -4.86
CA ASP A 30 0.94 27.55 -3.63
C ASP A 30 1.38 26.08 -3.69
N GLU A 31 0.54 25.19 -4.21
CA GLU A 31 0.89 23.78 -4.43
C GLU A 31 2.00 23.63 -5.47
N ALA A 32 1.94 24.38 -6.57
CA ALA A 32 2.99 24.38 -7.59
C ALA A 32 4.30 24.98 -7.05
N ALA A 33 4.23 26.00 -6.20
CA ALA A 33 5.39 26.57 -5.52
C ALA A 33 6.06 25.54 -4.59
N THR A 34 5.27 24.72 -3.88
CA THR A 34 5.77 23.66 -2.99
C THR A 34 6.73 22.70 -3.70
N LEU A 35 6.49 22.36 -4.96
CA LEU A 35 7.36 21.47 -5.74
C LEU A 35 8.80 21.99 -5.94
N ARG A 36 9.03 23.30 -5.76
CA ARG A 36 10.34 23.94 -5.93
C ARG A 36 10.98 24.35 -4.61
N ARG A 37 10.27 24.22 -3.50
CA ARG A 37 10.73 24.65 -2.18
C ARG A 37 11.70 23.61 -1.61
N ALA A 38 12.90 24.06 -1.26
CA ALA A 38 13.87 23.23 -0.55
C ALA A 38 13.40 22.87 0.87
N ASP A 39 12.48 23.64 1.44
CA ASP A 39 11.89 23.48 2.77
C ASP A 39 10.44 22.99 2.72
N ALA A 40 10.02 22.33 1.62
CA ALA A 40 8.67 21.77 1.50
C ALA A 40 8.31 20.84 2.68
N LEU A 41 9.31 20.13 3.22
CA LEU A 41 9.25 19.49 4.54
C LEU A 41 10.14 20.28 5.50
N THR A 42 9.55 20.93 6.49
CA THR A 42 10.30 21.71 7.50
C THR A 42 10.93 20.80 8.55
N LEU A 43 12.01 21.27 9.20
CA LEU A 43 12.66 20.53 10.28
C LEU A 43 11.69 20.25 11.45
N ALA A 44 10.82 21.20 11.78
CA ALA A 44 9.82 21.05 12.84
C ALA A 44 8.71 20.03 12.49
N GLN A 45 8.41 19.83 11.20
CA GLN A 45 7.53 18.74 10.76
C GLN A 45 8.26 17.41 10.81
N ALA A 46 9.51 17.35 10.32
CA ALA A 46 10.32 16.15 10.36
C ALA A 46 10.53 15.63 11.80
N ASP A 47 10.80 16.52 12.76
CA ASP A 47 10.96 16.21 14.19
C ASP A 47 9.70 15.59 14.84
N LYS A 48 8.53 15.75 14.21
CA LYS A 48 7.28 15.08 14.63
C LYS A 48 7.05 13.73 13.94
N MET A 49 7.82 13.40 12.90
CA MET A 49 7.62 12.19 12.10
C MET A 49 8.44 11.01 12.63
N ILE A 50 9.66 11.26 13.09
CA ILE A 50 10.60 10.23 13.60
C ILE A 50 11.43 10.79 14.77
N GLU A 51 12.13 9.92 15.49
CA GLU A 51 12.99 10.30 16.61
C GLU A 51 14.38 10.80 16.14
N ASN A 52 15.03 11.63 16.98
CA ASN A 52 16.42 12.08 16.83
C ASN A 52 16.72 12.81 15.51
N VAL A 53 15.80 13.67 15.06
CA VAL A 53 15.95 14.42 13.82
C VAL A 53 17.03 15.50 13.95
N VAL A 54 17.98 15.49 13.01
CA VAL A 54 19.04 16.52 12.89
C VAL A 54 19.04 17.24 11.54
N GLY A 55 18.15 16.85 10.62
CA GLY A 55 18.06 17.43 9.29
C GLY A 55 17.02 16.74 8.39
N VAL A 56 16.86 17.27 7.18
CA VAL A 56 16.01 16.70 6.12
C VAL A 56 16.91 16.30 4.95
N TYR A 57 16.73 15.09 4.44
CA TYR A 57 17.44 14.59 3.27
C TYR A 57 16.57 14.76 2.01
N GLY A 58 17.12 15.37 0.97
CA GLY A 58 16.44 15.58 -0.31
C GLY A 58 16.83 14.55 -1.36
N LEU A 59 15.84 14.08 -2.13
CA LEU A 59 16.02 13.17 -3.28
C LEU A 59 15.46 13.84 -4.56
N PRO A 60 16.05 13.64 -5.75
CA PRO A 60 15.50 14.22 -6.97
C PRO A 60 14.07 13.76 -7.22
N LEU A 61 13.16 14.71 -7.47
CA LEU A 61 11.75 14.46 -7.80
C LEU A 61 11.52 14.66 -9.31
N GLY A 62 11.30 13.56 -10.02
CA GLY A 62 10.94 13.54 -11.43
C GLY A 62 9.44 13.29 -11.65
N ILE A 63 8.99 13.54 -12.88
CA ILE A 63 7.62 13.22 -13.33
C ILE A 63 7.74 12.32 -14.55
N ALA A 64 7.25 11.08 -14.43
CA ALA A 64 7.11 10.21 -15.57
C ALA A 64 5.81 10.51 -16.33
N THR A 65 5.91 10.54 -17.64
CA THR A 65 4.86 11.01 -18.57
C THR A 65 4.30 9.85 -19.38
N ASN A 66 3.24 10.11 -20.14
CA ASN A 66 2.57 9.18 -21.07
C ASN A 66 1.75 8.04 -20.44
N PHE A 67 1.69 7.91 -19.11
CA PHE A 67 0.88 6.86 -18.47
C PHE A 67 -0.60 7.06 -18.81
N LEU A 68 -1.18 6.03 -19.43
CA LEU A 68 -2.62 5.86 -19.67
C LEU A 68 -3.02 4.57 -18.97
N ILE A 69 -3.80 4.68 -17.89
CA ILE A 69 -4.20 3.53 -17.08
C ILE A 69 -5.73 3.47 -17.07
N ASN A 70 -6.31 2.36 -17.53
CA ASN A 70 -7.75 2.17 -17.66
C ASN A 70 -8.44 3.32 -18.41
N GLY A 71 -7.81 3.83 -19.48
CA GLY A 71 -8.33 4.94 -20.29
C GLY A 71 -8.21 6.33 -19.66
N ARG A 72 -7.53 6.47 -18.52
CA ARG A 72 -7.24 7.78 -17.88
C ARG A 72 -5.75 8.10 -17.92
N ASP A 73 -5.44 9.34 -18.28
CA ASP A 73 -4.08 9.88 -18.28
C ASP A 73 -3.61 10.20 -16.86
N TYR A 74 -2.36 9.83 -16.53
CA TYR A 74 -1.71 10.13 -15.26
C TYR A 74 -0.30 10.69 -15.48
N LEU A 75 0.08 11.66 -14.66
CA LEU A 75 1.47 12.01 -14.41
C LEU A 75 1.94 11.28 -13.14
N VAL A 76 3.06 10.58 -13.21
CA VAL A 76 3.54 9.72 -12.10
C VAL A 76 4.76 10.38 -11.46
N PRO A 77 4.66 10.91 -10.22
CA PRO A 77 5.82 11.43 -9.50
C PRO A 77 6.75 10.30 -9.08
N MET A 78 8.06 10.50 -9.22
CA MET A 78 9.11 9.54 -8.89
C MET A 78 10.24 10.25 -8.14
N ALA A 79 10.42 9.93 -6.86
CA ALA A 79 11.56 10.38 -6.07
C ALA A 79 12.67 9.31 -6.16
N ILE A 80 13.74 9.58 -6.91
CA ILE A 80 14.81 8.61 -7.19
C ILE A 80 16.11 9.32 -7.61
N GLU A 81 17.26 8.78 -7.22
CA GLU A 81 18.60 9.26 -7.59
C GLU A 81 19.15 8.62 -8.87
N GLU A 82 18.66 7.43 -9.23
CA GLU A 82 19.17 6.66 -10.35
C GLU A 82 18.82 7.33 -11.70
N PRO A 83 19.83 7.64 -12.54
CA PRO A 83 19.59 8.21 -13.85
C PRO A 83 18.84 7.25 -14.76
N SER A 84 18.19 7.80 -15.79
CA SER A 84 17.44 7.05 -16.81
C SER A 84 16.16 6.36 -16.35
N VAL A 85 15.91 6.12 -15.05
CA VAL A 85 14.70 5.41 -14.59
C VAL A 85 13.41 6.13 -15.00
N VAL A 86 13.32 7.44 -14.73
CA VAL A 86 12.14 8.25 -15.11
C VAL A 86 11.97 8.32 -16.62
N ALA A 87 13.08 8.38 -17.36
CA ALA A 87 13.08 8.43 -18.83
C ALA A 87 12.61 7.09 -19.43
N ALA A 88 13.12 5.97 -18.91
CA ALA A 88 12.73 4.62 -19.32
C ALA A 88 11.25 4.35 -19.01
N ALA A 89 10.77 4.71 -17.82
CA ALA A 89 9.37 4.61 -17.45
C ALA A 89 8.46 5.41 -18.40
N SER A 90 8.83 6.67 -18.69
CA SER A 90 8.08 7.53 -19.63
C SER A 90 8.08 6.98 -21.05
N HIS A 91 9.20 6.41 -21.50
CA HIS A 91 9.34 5.81 -22.81
C HIS A 91 8.49 4.54 -22.93
N ALA A 92 8.58 3.63 -21.96
CA ALA A 92 7.78 2.41 -21.93
C ALA A 92 6.28 2.73 -21.90
N ALA A 93 5.86 3.69 -21.06
CA ALA A 93 4.46 4.15 -21.03
C ALA A 93 4.01 4.66 -22.41
N ARG A 94 4.84 5.45 -23.10
CA ARG A 94 4.56 5.92 -24.46
C ARG A 94 4.38 4.78 -25.46
N LEU A 95 5.21 3.73 -25.37
CA LEU A 95 5.08 2.54 -26.23
C LEU A 95 3.76 1.81 -25.99
N LEU A 96 3.39 1.62 -24.72
CA LEU A 96 2.15 0.96 -24.32
C LEU A 96 0.89 1.72 -24.79
N ARG A 97 0.96 3.06 -24.91
CA ARG A 97 -0.16 3.84 -25.45
C ARG A 97 -0.56 3.47 -26.87
N ASN A 98 0.35 2.88 -27.67
CA ASN A 98 0.03 2.45 -29.03
C ASN A 98 -1.00 1.32 -29.07
N ASP A 99 -1.23 0.62 -27.96
CA ASP A 99 -2.32 -0.36 -27.79
C ASP A 99 -3.21 -0.02 -26.58
N GLY A 100 -3.55 1.26 -26.40
CA GLY A 100 -4.52 1.67 -25.38
C GLY A 100 -3.98 1.77 -23.94
N GLY A 101 -2.66 1.62 -23.74
CA GLY A 101 -2.00 1.84 -22.47
C GLY A 101 -1.99 0.62 -21.55
N ILE A 102 -2.12 0.88 -20.25
CA ILE A 102 -2.13 -0.14 -19.20
C ILE A 102 -3.57 -0.41 -18.78
N THR A 103 -3.96 -1.68 -18.74
CA THR A 103 -5.17 -2.11 -18.03
C THR A 103 -4.75 -2.63 -16.66
N ALA A 104 -5.38 -2.12 -15.59
CA ALA A 104 -5.09 -2.52 -14.23
C ALA A 104 -6.37 -2.83 -13.44
N ILE A 105 -6.30 -3.81 -12.56
CA ILE A 105 -7.35 -4.17 -11.60
C ILE A 105 -6.73 -4.38 -10.22
N ALA A 106 -7.49 -4.11 -9.17
CA ALA A 106 -7.08 -4.34 -7.79
C ALA A 106 -8.10 -5.25 -7.10
N THR A 107 -7.64 -6.07 -6.16
CA THR A 107 -8.52 -6.73 -5.20
C THR A 107 -9.05 -5.72 -4.18
N GLU A 108 -9.93 -6.17 -3.30
CA GLU A 108 -10.28 -5.42 -2.10
C GLU A 108 -9.01 -5.11 -1.27
N PRO A 109 -8.99 -3.98 -0.53
CA PRO A 109 -7.84 -3.55 0.27
C PRO A 109 -7.75 -4.35 1.58
N LEU A 110 -7.61 -5.67 1.48
CA LEU A 110 -7.60 -6.59 2.60
C LEU A 110 -6.17 -6.80 3.13
N MET A 111 -5.93 -6.34 4.36
CA MET A 111 -4.70 -6.59 5.09
C MET A 111 -4.89 -7.73 6.11
N ILE A 112 -3.79 -8.38 6.47
CA ILE A 112 -3.78 -9.53 7.38
C ILE A 112 -3.14 -9.11 8.71
N GLY A 113 -3.90 -9.16 9.80
CA GLY A 113 -3.36 -9.09 11.17
C GLY A 113 -3.11 -10.48 11.72
N GLN A 114 -1.97 -10.74 12.33
CA GLN A 114 -1.61 -12.04 12.88
C GLN A 114 -1.58 -11.99 14.40
N VAL A 115 -2.30 -12.90 15.04
CA VAL A 115 -2.17 -13.20 16.48
C VAL A 115 -1.55 -14.58 16.63
N GLN A 116 -0.36 -14.63 17.22
CA GLN A 116 0.36 -15.87 17.50
C GLN A 116 -0.05 -16.39 18.88
N LEU A 117 -0.51 -17.64 18.93
CA LEU A 117 -0.86 -18.37 20.14
C LEU A 117 0.10 -19.56 20.36
N LEU A 118 0.54 -19.75 21.60
CA LEU A 118 1.48 -20.78 22.05
C LEU A 118 0.93 -21.52 23.28
N GLY A 119 1.57 -22.63 23.65
CA GLY A 119 1.24 -23.37 24.88
C GLY A 119 -0.10 -24.12 24.82
N ILE A 120 -0.60 -24.39 23.62
CA ILE A 120 -1.89 -25.04 23.39
C ILE A 120 -1.72 -26.56 23.36
N ALA A 121 -2.44 -27.27 24.21
CA ALA A 121 -2.37 -28.74 24.31
C ALA A 121 -2.96 -29.47 23.09
N ASP A 122 -4.07 -28.95 22.53
CA ASP A 122 -4.71 -29.45 21.30
C ASP A 122 -4.85 -28.31 20.27
N PRO A 123 -3.81 -28.07 19.43
CA PRO A 123 -3.81 -26.98 18.46
C PRO A 123 -4.94 -27.05 17.42
N HIS A 124 -5.34 -28.26 17.02
CA HIS A 124 -6.41 -28.44 16.03
C HIS A 124 -7.77 -28.23 16.64
N GLY A 125 -8.01 -28.75 17.84
CA GLY A 125 -9.22 -28.45 18.61
C GLY A 125 -9.37 -26.95 18.88
N ALA A 126 -8.27 -26.28 19.27
CA ALA A 126 -8.25 -24.83 19.42
C ALA A 126 -8.58 -24.10 18.11
N ALA A 127 -8.03 -24.54 16.97
CA ALA A 127 -8.35 -23.93 15.68
C ALA A 127 -9.85 -24.03 15.33
N VAL A 128 -10.48 -25.18 15.61
CA VAL A 128 -11.92 -25.37 15.43
C VAL A 128 -12.72 -24.43 16.35
N ALA A 129 -12.34 -24.33 17.62
CA ALA A 129 -13.00 -23.45 18.60
C ALA A 129 -12.90 -21.96 18.20
N LEU A 130 -11.72 -21.53 17.74
CA LEU A 130 -11.47 -20.17 17.27
C LEU A 130 -12.31 -19.83 16.03
N LEU A 131 -12.42 -20.76 15.08
CA LEU A 131 -13.27 -20.59 13.89
C LEU A 131 -14.76 -20.55 14.27
N ALA A 132 -15.20 -21.34 15.25
CA ALA A 132 -16.57 -21.29 15.76
C ALA A 132 -16.89 -19.94 16.45
N ALA A 133 -15.89 -19.31 17.08
CA ALA A 133 -16.01 -17.99 17.69
C ALA A 133 -15.81 -16.81 16.72
N LYS A 134 -15.73 -17.06 15.40
CA LYS A 134 -15.43 -16.03 14.38
C LYS A 134 -16.28 -14.77 14.51
N ALA A 135 -17.60 -14.90 14.65
CA ALA A 135 -18.50 -13.75 14.72
C ALA A 135 -18.21 -12.86 15.95
N GLU A 136 -17.91 -13.47 17.09
CA GLU A 136 -17.53 -12.78 18.32
C GLU A 136 -16.21 -12.01 18.14
N VAL A 137 -15.21 -12.67 17.57
CA VAL A 137 -13.87 -12.08 17.30
C VAL A 137 -13.98 -10.90 16.35
N LEU A 138 -14.76 -11.04 15.27
CA LEU A 138 -14.98 -9.95 14.31
C LEU A 138 -15.70 -8.76 14.96
N ALA A 139 -16.69 -9.01 15.82
CA ALA A 139 -17.38 -7.95 16.55
C ALA A 139 -16.42 -7.20 17.49
N LEU A 140 -15.57 -7.91 18.22
CA LEU A 140 -14.58 -7.32 19.13
C LEU A 140 -13.52 -6.49 18.39
N ALA A 141 -13.01 -7.00 17.26
CA ALA A 141 -12.09 -6.28 16.40
C ALA A 141 -12.72 -4.99 15.86
N ASN A 142 -13.95 -5.07 15.35
CA ASN A 142 -14.64 -3.93 14.74
C ASN A 142 -15.05 -2.84 15.75
N GLN A 143 -15.09 -3.13 17.05
CA GLN A 143 -15.29 -2.11 18.09
C GLN A 143 -14.08 -1.15 18.21
N GLN A 144 -12.89 -1.56 17.75
CA GLN A 144 -11.68 -0.75 17.92
C GLN A 144 -11.60 0.44 16.97
N ASP A 145 -12.26 0.36 15.81
CA ASP A 145 -12.29 1.45 14.84
C ASP A 145 -13.69 1.64 14.24
N PRO A 146 -14.60 2.30 14.99
CA PRO A 146 -15.95 2.58 14.51
C PRO A 146 -15.99 3.43 13.24
N LEU A 147 -14.98 4.29 13.03
CA LEU A 147 -14.90 5.13 11.84
C LEU A 147 -14.62 4.27 10.60
N LEU A 148 -13.62 3.38 10.66
CA LEU A 148 -13.31 2.46 9.57
C LEU A 148 -14.52 1.58 9.21
N VAL A 149 -15.24 1.09 10.22
CA VAL A 149 -16.48 0.32 10.00
C VAL A 149 -17.55 1.19 9.34
N SER A 150 -17.70 2.45 9.76
CA SER A 150 -18.72 3.37 9.20
C SER A 150 -18.52 3.66 7.71
N VAL A 151 -17.28 3.60 7.21
CA VAL A 151 -16.94 3.79 5.79
C VAL A 151 -16.87 2.46 5.01
N GLY A 152 -17.40 1.38 5.59
CA GLY A 152 -17.50 0.06 4.96
C GLY A 152 -16.27 -0.83 5.10
N GLY A 153 -15.24 -0.39 5.82
CA GLY A 153 -14.05 -1.18 6.15
C GLY A 153 -14.27 -2.12 7.34
N GLY A 154 -13.18 -2.44 8.03
CA GLY A 154 -13.17 -3.23 9.26
C GLY A 154 -12.81 -4.71 9.03
N ALA A 155 -12.73 -5.46 10.11
CA ALA A 155 -12.50 -6.90 10.09
C ALA A 155 -13.65 -7.63 9.36
N LYS A 156 -13.29 -8.39 8.34
CA LYS A 156 -14.20 -9.11 7.43
C LYS A 156 -14.19 -10.61 7.63
N ASP A 157 -13.03 -11.17 8.00
CA ASP A 157 -12.90 -12.61 8.17
C ASP A 157 -11.83 -12.98 9.21
N VAL A 158 -11.90 -14.23 9.66
CA VAL A 158 -10.88 -14.86 10.50
C VAL A 158 -10.45 -16.17 9.86
N GLU A 159 -9.14 -16.33 9.67
CA GLU A 159 -8.53 -17.59 9.25
C GLU A 159 -7.64 -18.10 10.38
N VAL A 160 -7.46 -19.42 10.48
CA VAL A 160 -6.61 -20.03 11.51
C VAL A 160 -5.68 -21.03 10.87
N ARG A 161 -4.40 -20.98 11.24
CA ARG A 161 -3.35 -21.88 10.76
C ARG A 161 -2.65 -22.55 11.93
N VAL A 162 -2.50 -23.86 11.86
CA VAL A 162 -1.72 -24.63 12.83
C VAL A 162 -0.33 -24.88 12.25
N LEU A 163 0.71 -24.55 13.01
CA LEU A 163 2.10 -24.86 12.70
C LEU A 163 2.59 -25.88 13.73
N GLU A 164 2.66 -27.16 13.34
CA GLU A 164 2.86 -28.28 14.28
C GLU A 164 4.31 -28.47 14.70
N HIS A 165 5.26 -28.28 13.79
CA HIS A 165 6.66 -28.63 13.97
C HIS A 165 7.55 -27.40 14.00
N ASN A 166 7.71 -26.79 15.18
CA ASN A 166 8.62 -25.67 15.39
C ASN A 166 9.51 -25.91 16.61
N ALA A 167 10.65 -25.20 16.64
CA ALA A 167 11.62 -25.31 17.74
C ALA A 167 11.06 -24.93 19.13
N VAL A 168 9.96 -24.16 19.17
CA VAL A 168 9.29 -23.71 20.40
C VAL A 168 7.95 -24.42 20.64
N GLY A 169 7.71 -25.54 19.96
CA GLY A 169 6.46 -26.29 20.04
C GLY A 169 5.40 -25.87 19.01
N PRO A 170 4.20 -26.45 19.06
CA PRO A 170 3.13 -26.13 18.14
C PRO A 170 2.64 -24.70 18.33
N MET A 171 2.25 -24.04 17.24
CA MET A 171 1.69 -22.69 17.24
C MET A 171 0.33 -22.68 16.55
N VAL A 172 -0.58 -21.85 17.03
CA VAL A 172 -1.81 -21.50 16.31
C VAL A 172 -1.73 -20.03 15.93
N ILE A 173 -1.79 -19.75 14.63
CA ILE A 173 -1.74 -18.40 14.08
C ILE A 173 -3.13 -18.02 13.61
N VAL A 174 -3.72 -17.02 14.24
CA VAL A 174 -5.00 -16.45 13.83
C VAL A 174 -4.73 -15.27 12.91
N HIS A 175 -5.31 -15.29 11.72
CA HIS A 175 -5.33 -14.18 10.79
C HIS A 175 -6.65 -13.44 10.91
N LEU A 176 -6.60 -12.16 11.24
CA LEU A 176 -7.70 -11.22 11.10
C LEU A 176 -7.61 -10.57 9.71
N ILE A 177 -8.60 -10.78 8.87
CA ILE A 177 -8.67 -10.19 7.53
C ILE A 177 -9.42 -8.88 7.62
N VAL A 178 -8.72 -7.76 7.40
CA VAL A 178 -9.25 -6.42 7.65
C VAL A 178 -9.27 -5.63 6.35
N ASP A 179 -10.44 -5.10 6.00
CA ASP A 179 -10.57 -4.10 4.96
C ASP A 179 -10.19 -2.73 5.51
N VAL A 180 -9.08 -2.20 5.02
CA VAL A 180 -8.48 -0.95 5.53
C VAL A 180 -8.80 0.26 4.66
N ARG A 181 -9.70 0.11 3.68
CA ARG A 181 -10.10 1.17 2.74
C ARG A 181 -8.87 1.85 2.14
N ASP A 182 -8.78 3.17 2.25
CA ASP A 182 -7.71 3.98 1.66
C ASP A 182 -6.41 4.00 2.50
N ALA A 183 -6.41 3.43 3.71
CA ALA A 183 -5.22 3.36 4.54
C ALA A 183 -4.29 2.22 4.10
N MET A 184 -3.00 2.34 4.46
CA MET A 184 -2.07 1.21 4.37
C MET A 184 -2.46 0.09 5.34
N GLY A 185 -2.92 0.44 6.55
CA GLY A 185 -3.60 -0.48 7.46
C GLY A 185 -2.82 -0.97 8.67
N ALA A 186 -1.51 -0.72 8.76
CA ALA A 186 -0.67 -1.23 9.85
C ALA A 186 -1.22 -0.95 11.25
N ASN A 187 -1.48 0.32 11.58
CA ASN A 187 -1.96 0.69 12.92
C ASN A 187 -3.34 0.10 13.22
N ALA A 188 -4.30 0.25 12.30
CA ALA A 188 -5.65 -0.28 12.47
C ALA A 188 -5.66 -1.80 12.69
N VAL A 189 -4.90 -2.54 11.87
CA VAL A 189 -4.79 -3.99 11.98
C VAL A 189 -4.11 -4.42 13.27
N ASN A 190 -3.03 -3.75 13.69
CA ASN A 190 -2.32 -4.05 14.93
C ASN A 190 -3.23 -3.80 16.15
N THR A 191 -3.94 -2.67 16.19
CA THR A 191 -4.88 -2.36 17.27
C THR A 191 -6.00 -3.40 17.35
N MET A 192 -6.56 -3.82 16.22
CA MET A 192 -7.55 -4.91 16.21
C MET A 192 -6.97 -6.24 16.70
N ALA A 193 -5.75 -6.60 16.25
CA ALA A 193 -5.06 -7.81 16.66
C ALA A 193 -4.75 -7.81 18.17
N GLU A 194 -4.34 -6.68 18.73
CA GLU A 194 -4.11 -6.49 20.16
C GLU A 194 -5.40 -6.66 20.97
N ALA A 195 -6.51 -6.08 20.50
CA ALA A 195 -7.79 -6.16 21.19
C ALA A 195 -8.37 -7.58 21.23
N VAL A 196 -8.23 -8.36 20.15
CA VAL A 196 -8.77 -9.73 20.12
C VAL A 196 -7.88 -10.76 20.81
N ALA A 197 -6.58 -10.49 20.97
CA ALA A 197 -5.62 -11.48 21.45
C ALA A 197 -5.93 -12.09 22.82
N PRO A 198 -6.36 -11.34 23.86
CA PRO A 198 -6.74 -11.93 25.13
C PRO A 198 -7.88 -12.94 25.00
N ARG A 199 -8.89 -12.61 24.21
CA ARG A 199 -10.04 -13.49 23.99
C ARG A 199 -9.68 -14.72 23.17
N LEU A 200 -8.84 -14.57 22.14
CA LEU A 200 -8.34 -15.70 21.36
C LEU A 200 -7.52 -16.67 22.22
N ALA A 201 -6.67 -16.16 23.12
CA ALA A 201 -5.89 -16.98 24.04
C ALA A 201 -6.77 -17.74 25.04
N GLU A 202 -7.82 -17.11 25.56
CA GLU A 202 -8.81 -17.76 26.44
C GLU A 202 -9.52 -18.92 25.72
N ILE A 203 -10.01 -18.69 24.49
CA ILE A 203 -10.68 -19.72 23.68
C ILE A 203 -9.73 -20.89 23.37
N ALA A 204 -8.48 -20.59 23.05
CA ALA A 204 -7.48 -21.59 22.69
C ALA A 204 -6.88 -22.33 23.91
N GLY A 205 -7.09 -21.83 25.13
CA GLY A 205 -6.44 -22.36 26.33
C GLY A 205 -4.92 -22.22 26.29
N GLY A 206 -4.41 -21.11 25.75
CA GLY A 206 -2.98 -20.86 25.57
C GLY A 206 -2.59 -19.42 25.87
N GLU A 207 -1.42 -19.02 25.39
CA GLU A 207 -0.89 -17.66 25.56
C GLU A 207 -0.66 -16.97 24.22
N PHE A 208 -0.97 -15.69 24.11
CA PHE A 208 -0.62 -14.90 22.93
C PHE A 208 0.79 -14.31 23.01
N ARG A 209 1.40 -14.04 21.84
CA ARG A 209 2.69 -13.35 21.70
C ARG A 209 2.58 -12.21 20.71
N LEU A 210 2.98 -12.46 19.45
CA LEU A 210 2.94 -11.45 18.39
C LEU A 210 1.50 -11.11 18.03
N ARG A 211 1.25 -9.81 17.83
CA ARG A 211 0.00 -9.19 17.40
C ARG A 211 0.37 -8.15 16.36
N ILE A 212 0.54 -8.59 15.13
CA ILE A 212 1.26 -7.81 14.12
C ILE A 212 0.69 -8.04 12.73
N ILE A 213 0.65 -6.99 11.92
CA ILE A 213 0.32 -7.07 10.51
C ILE A 213 1.32 -7.95 9.75
N SER A 214 0.83 -8.67 8.74
CA SER A 214 1.68 -9.37 7.77
C SER A 214 2.00 -8.46 6.59
N ASN A 215 3.29 -8.27 6.30
CA ASN A 215 3.73 -7.57 5.10
C ASN A 215 3.55 -8.41 3.82
N LEU A 216 3.32 -9.72 3.95
CA LEU A 216 2.87 -10.57 2.84
C LEU A 216 1.38 -10.29 2.59
N ALA A 217 1.10 -9.15 1.96
CA ALA A 217 -0.26 -8.68 1.68
C ALA A 217 -0.87 -9.38 0.45
N ASP A 218 -0.90 -10.71 0.47
CA ASP A 218 -1.36 -11.55 -0.66
C ASP A 218 -2.87 -11.49 -0.93
N LYS A 219 -3.64 -10.81 -0.06
CA LYS A 219 -5.06 -10.47 -0.25
C LYS A 219 -5.30 -9.04 -0.76
N ARG A 220 -4.24 -8.22 -0.88
CA ARG A 220 -4.28 -6.83 -1.39
C ARG A 220 -3.43 -6.71 -2.65
N LEU A 221 -3.85 -7.40 -3.71
CA LEU A 221 -3.10 -7.52 -4.96
C LEU A 221 -3.56 -6.52 -6.01
N VAL A 222 -2.60 -5.99 -6.76
CA VAL A 222 -2.84 -5.23 -8.00
C VAL A 222 -2.27 -6.03 -9.16
N ARG A 223 -3.03 -6.08 -10.26
CA ARG A 223 -2.59 -6.70 -11.52
C ARG A 223 -2.63 -5.64 -12.60
N ALA A 224 -1.54 -5.52 -13.35
CA ALA A 224 -1.44 -4.62 -14.49
C ALA A 224 -0.98 -5.40 -15.74
N ARG A 225 -1.55 -5.08 -16.89
CA ARG A 225 -1.13 -5.60 -18.20
C ARG A 225 -1.07 -4.47 -19.21
N GLY A 226 -0.20 -4.63 -20.20
CA GLY A 226 -0.17 -3.77 -21.37
C GLY A 226 0.49 -4.51 -22.52
N VAL A 227 0.24 -4.05 -23.74
CA VAL A 227 0.74 -4.67 -24.97
C VAL A 227 1.52 -3.62 -25.74
N VAL A 228 2.67 -4.01 -26.28
CA VAL A 228 3.43 -3.18 -27.19
C VAL A 228 3.33 -3.80 -28.57
N PRO A 229 2.70 -3.12 -29.56
CA PRO A 229 2.68 -3.58 -30.93
C PRO A 229 4.10 -3.76 -31.47
N ARG A 230 4.31 -4.79 -32.30
CA ARG A 230 5.64 -5.10 -32.86
C ARG A 230 6.24 -3.89 -33.59
N GLU A 231 5.41 -3.16 -34.32
CA GLU A 231 5.79 -2.00 -35.12
C GLU A 231 6.29 -0.86 -34.23
N ALA A 232 5.76 -0.74 -33.00
CA ALA A 232 6.21 0.26 -32.04
C ALA A 232 7.59 -0.06 -31.43
N LEU A 233 8.08 -1.29 -31.59
CA LEU A 233 9.44 -1.70 -31.19
C LEU A 233 10.47 -1.50 -32.31
N ALA A 234 10.05 -1.14 -33.52
CA ALA A 234 10.98 -0.90 -34.62
C ALA A 234 11.90 0.29 -34.30
N THR A 235 13.19 0.11 -34.54
CA THR A 235 14.20 1.17 -34.50
C THR A 235 14.65 1.49 -35.92
N GLU A 236 14.97 2.75 -36.20
CA GLU A 236 15.69 3.10 -37.43
C GLU A 236 17.06 2.39 -37.40
N THR A 237 17.23 1.39 -38.26
CA THR A 237 18.53 0.77 -38.57
C THR A 237 19.40 1.66 -39.43
#